data_AF-A0A1A7WHN0-F1
#
_entry.id   AF-A0A1A7WHN0-F1
#
_cell.length_a   1.000
_cell.length_b   1.000
_cell.length_c   1.000
_cell.angle_alpha   90.00
_cell.angle_beta   90.00
_cell.angle_gamma   90.00
#
_symmetry.space_group_name_H-M   'P 1'
#
loop_
_entity.id
_entity.type
_entity.pdbx_description
1 polymer ?
#
loop_
_entity_poly.entity_id
_entity_poly.type
_entity_poly.pdbx_seq_one_letter_code
_entity_poly.pdbx_strand_id
1 'polypeptide(L)'
;IAVFSVTVLRDERIVVVAEQRPDATEEDSFQWMSRVLQAIDSIHGVGIFCLALVPANTLPKTPLGGIHLSEIKQLYLEGGLHPCNVLMCPHTCVTNLPKPRQKQPEIGPASVMVGNLVSGKRIAQASGRDLGQTDDNDQFLFLSEILQWRAQTTPDHVLYTLLSSRGAVSNSLTCLQLHKRAERVAALLMERGGLQEGDHVALVYPPGIDLIAAFYGCLYAGCVPITVRPPHPQNISTTLPTVKMIVEVSHSACVMTTAVICKLLRSKEAMATVDIRNWPPVLDTDDLPKKKPPVLYKPTNPDGLAYLDFSVSTTGMLAGVQMSHNAVGAFCRSVKLQCELYPSREVAICLDPYCGLGFVLWCLCSVYSGHQSILIPPVELESNPALWLLAVSQLRVRDTFCSYSVMELCTKGLGLQTEALKVSLVPRLGSKLRQTRLGPFYWGFWF
;
A
#
# COMPACT_ATOMS: atom_id res chain seq x y z
N ILE A 1 19.68 27.22 27.88
CA ILE A 1 19.29 25.80 27.73
C ILE A 1 19.35 25.14 29.10
N ALA A 2 18.27 24.50 29.52
CA ALA A 2 18.15 23.70 30.72
C ALA A 2 17.99 22.24 30.33
N VAL A 3 18.70 21.33 30.99
CA VAL A 3 18.58 19.88 30.80
C VAL A 3 18.38 19.25 32.17
N PHE A 4 17.32 18.46 32.31
CA PHE A 4 16.99 17.79 33.57
C PHE A 4 16.24 16.49 33.29
N SER A 5 16.18 15.62 34.30
CA SER A 5 15.39 14.39 34.23
C SER A 5 14.02 14.57 34.88
N VAL A 6 13.01 13.90 34.33
CA VAL A 6 11.68 13.74 34.93
C VAL A 6 11.33 12.26 35.00
N THR A 7 10.71 11.85 36.11
CA THR A 7 10.26 10.47 36.28
C THR A 7 9.01 10.24 35.42
N VAL A 8 9.09 9.34 34.45
CA VAL A 8 7.95 8.95 33.62
C VAL A 8 7.79 7.45 33.72
N LEU A 9 6.62 7.00 34.19
CA LEU A 9 6.37 5.61 34.59
C LEU A 9 7.35 5.17 35.70
N ARG A 10 8.32 4.30 35.37
CA ARG A 10 9.25 3.68 36.34
C ARG A 10 10.69 4.14 36.21
N ASP A 11 11.03 4.94 35.19
CA ASP A 11 12.41 5.42 35.07
C ASP A 11 12.50 6.91 34.70
N GLU A 12 13.69 7.46 34.91
CA GLU A 12 14.04 8.85 34.61
C GLU A 12 14.14 9.07 33.11
N ARG A 13 13.69 10.25 32.66
CA ARG A 13 13.63 10.63 31.25
C ARG A 13 14.16 12.04 31.04
N ILE A 14 14.94 12.22 29.97
CA ILE A 14 15.63 13.49 29.69
C ILE A 14 14.65 14.49 29.09
N VAL A 15 14.60 15.69 29.67
CA VAL A 15 13.88 16.85 29.16
C VAL A 15 14.88 17.96 28.87
N VAL A 16 14.74 18.57 27.69
CA VAL A 16 15.54 19.72 27.26
C VAL A 16 14.62 20.91 27.06
N VAL A 17 14.93 22.02 27.72
CA VAL A 17 14.21 23.29 27.55
C VAL A 17 15.21 24.35 27.06
N ALA A 18 14.92 25.02 25.96
CA ALA A 18 15.80 26.07 25.41
C ALA A 18 15.02 27.33 25.07
N GLU A 19 15.67 28.48 25.16
CA GLU A 19 15.11 29.75 24.67
C GLU A 19 15.29 29.80 23.16
N GLN A 20 14.21 30.10 22.43
CA GLN A 20 14.27 30.37 21.01
C GLN A 20 14.69 31.83 20.75
N ARG A 21 15.23 32.09 19.56
CA ARG A 21 15.56 33.46 19.14
C ARG A 21 14.26 34.27 18.92
N PRO A 22 14.27 35.60 19.18
CA PRO A 22 13.07 36.44 19.06
C PRO A 22 12.39 36.39 17.68
N ASP A 23 13.19 36.25 16.61
CA ASP A 23 12.71 36.28 15.21
C ASP A 23 12.69 34.89 14.56
N ALA A 24 12.70 33.81 15.35
CA ALA A 24 12.72 32.45 14.81
C ALA A 24 11.36 32.08 14.17
N THR A 25 11.41 31.55 12.94
CA THR A 25 10.22 30.95 12.32
C THR A 25 9.94 29.56 12.90
N GLU A 26 8.73 29.03 12.65
CA GLU A 26 8.40 27.64 13.01
C GLU A 26 9.32 26.63 12.30
N GLU A 27 9.70 26.90 11.05
CA GLU A 27 10.62 26.05 10.29
C GLU A 27 12.03 26.05 10.89
N ASP A 28 12.55 27.21 11.30
CA ASP A 28 13.86 27.32 11.98
C ASP A 28 13.86 26.55 13.30
N SER A 29 12.76 26.67 14.04
CA SER A 29 12.54 25.97 15.31
C SER A 29 12.56 24.46 15.10
N PHE A 30 11.80 23.95 14.13
CA PHE A 30 11.75 22.53 13.81
C PHE A 30 13.11 21.98 13.33
N GLN A 31 13.81 22.71 12.45
CA GLN A 31 15.15 22.31 12.00
C GLN A 31 16.14 22.23 13.15
N TRP A 32 16.10 23.19 14.09
CA TRP A 32 16.94 23.17 15.28
C TRP A 32 16.62 21.95 16.17
N MET A 33 15.34 21.72 16.47
CA MET A 33 14.91 20.57 17.27
C MET A 33 15.36 19.23 16.66
N SER A 34 15.23 19.06 15.35
CA SER A 34 15.65 17.85 14.64
C SER A 34 17.18 17.63 14.70
N ARG A 35 17.97 18.70 14.53
CA ARG A 35 19.43 18.61 14.62
C ARG A 35 19.90 18.26 16.03
N VAL A 36 19.24 18.80 17.05
CA VAL A 36 19.55 18.50 18.46
C VAL A 36 19.25 17.05 18.80
N LEU A 37 18.12 16.50 18.33
CA LEU A 37 17.79 15.08 18.51
C LEU A 37 18.84 14.17 17.86
N GLN A 38 19.20 14.45 16.60
CA GLN A 38 20.22 13.67 15.88
C GLN A 38 21.59 13.76 16.55
N ALA A 39 21.99 14.93 17.04
CA ALA A 39 23.27 15.11 17.72
C ALA A 39 23.33 14.36 19.05
N ILE A 40 22.26 14.39 19.85
CA ILE A 40 22.21 13.70 21.15
C ILE A 40 22.20 12.18 20.95
N ASP A 41 21.44 11.67 19.97
CA ASP A 41 21.45 10.25 19.62
C ASP A 41 22.82 9.80 19.12
N SER A 42 23.44 10.54 18.19
CA SER A 42 24.74 10.17 17.61
C SER A 42 25.91 10.24 18.59
N ILE A 43 25.89 11.16 19.56
CA ILE A 43 27.01 11.38 20.49
C ILE A 43 26.84 10.56 21.77
N HIS A 44 25.61 10.53 22.32
CA HIS A 44 25.34 9.97 23.63
C HIS A 44 24.55 8.66 23.58
N GLY A 45 23.93 8.30 22.45
CA GLY A 45 23.13 7.08 22.31
C GLY A 45 21.88 7.07 23.22
N VAL A 46 21.37 8.23 23.59
CA VAL A 46 20.22 8.38 24.50
C VAL A 46 19.05 9.10 23.83
N GLY A 47 17.84 8.61 24.11
CA GLY A 47 16.61 9.27 23.70
C GLY A 47 16.24 10.45 24.61
N ILE A 48 15.70 11.52 24.00
CA ILE A 48 15.10 12.65 24.71
C ILE A 48 13.60 12.44 24.79
N PHE A 49 12.99 12.62 25.96
CA PHE A 49 11.55 12.45 26.14
C PHE A 49 10.74 13.67 25.70
N CYS A 50 11.24 14.87 26.00
CA CYS A 50 10.62 16.12 25.63
C CYS A 50 11.69 17.17 25.32
N LEU A 51 11.47 17.90 24.23
CA LEU A 51 12.26 19.06 23.86
C LEU A 51 11.33 20.27 23.65
N ALA A 52 11.49 21.28 24.50
CA ALA A 52 10.62 22.45 24.54
C ALA A 52 11.39 23.74 24.26
N LEU A 53 10.83 24.59 23.39
CA LEU A 53 11.33 25.92 23.11
C LEU A 53 10.43 26.97 23.77
N VAL A 54 11.00 27.82 24.61
CA VAL A 54 10.31 28.93 25.28
C VAL A 54 10.74 30.27 24.65
N PRO A 55 9.94 31.34 24.78
CA PRO A 55 10.31 32.65 24.25
C PRO A 55 11.65 33.15 24.80
N ALA A 56 12.33 34.04 24.06
CA ALA A 56 13.60 34.60 24.49
C ALA A 56 13.47 35.28 25.86
N ASN A 57 14.46 35.08 26.74
CA ASN A 57 14.55 35.65 28.09
C ASN A 57 13.41 35.25 29.05
N THR A 58 12.79 34.09 28.86
CA THR A 58 11.74 33.59 29.75
C THR A 58 12.20 32.50 30.72
N LEU A 59 13.40 31.94 30.57
CA LEU A 59 13.90 30.97 31.53
C LEU A 59 14.28 31.65 32.85
N PRO A 60 13.73 31.20 34.00
CA PRO A 60 14.13 31.65 35.32
C PRO A 60 15.65 31.61 35.52
N LYS A 61 16.19 32.69 36.09
CA LYS A 61 17.63 32.84 36.37
C LYS A 61 17.87 32.97 37.87
N THR A 62 18.98 32.41 38.33
CA THR A 62 19.48 32.61 39.69
C THR A 62 19.89 34.08 39.87
N PRO A 63 20.02 34.57 41.11
CA PRO A 63 20.53 35.93 41.39
C PRO A 63 21.92 36.20 40.81
N LEU A 64 22.68 35.15 40.47
CA LEU A 64 24.00 35.19 39.84
C LEU A 64 23.95 35.10 38.31
N GLY A 65 22.76 35.15 37.69
CA GLY A 65 22.56 35.16 36.25
C GLY A 65 22.58 33.78 35.57
N GLY A 66 22.81 32.70 36.32
CA GLY A 66 22.75 31.32 35.82
C GLY A 66 21.31 30.82 35.65
N ILE A 67 21.10 29.73 34.92
CA ILE A 67 19.78 29.14 34.70
C ILE A 67 19.30 28.44 36.00
N HIS A 68 18.10 28.78 36.49
CA HIS A 68 17.55 28.20 37.72
C HIS A 68 16.86 26.85 37.44
N LEU A 69 17.66 25.79 37.29
CA LEU A 69 17.24 24.45 36.88
C LEU A 69 16.07 23.87 37.71
N SER A 70 16.09 24.02 39.04
CA SER A 70 15.04 23.47 39.91
C SER A 70 13.68 24.14 39.69
N GLU A 71 13.67 25.45 39.40
CA GLU A 71 12.47 26.23 39.17
C GLU A 71 11.91 25.95 37.77
N ILE A 72 12.78 25.82 36.77
CA ILE A 72 12.39 25.39 35.42
C ILE A 72 11.79 23.99 35.44
N LYS A 73 12.39 23.05 36.17
CA LYS A 73 11.84 21.70 36.34
C LYS A 73 10.47 21.75 37.03
N GLN A 74 10.30 22.59 38.04
CA GLN A 74 9.01 22.76 38.72
C GLN A 74 7.95 23.35 37.78
N LEU A 75 8.26 24.44 37.07
CA LEU A 75 7.37 25.05 36.07
C LEU A 75 7.04 24.08 34.92
N TYR A 76 7.97 23.22 34.52
CA TYR A 76 7.72 22.17 33.53
C TYR A 76 6.68 21.16 34.04
N LEU A 77 6.81 20.70 35.29
CA LEU A 77 5.91 19.73 35.90
C LEU A 77 4.52 20.31 36.17
N GLU A 78 4.44 21.60 36.50
CA GLU A 78 3.19 22.33 36.76
C GLU A 78 2.53 22.88 35.48
N GLY A 79 3.21 22.79 34.32
CA GLY A 79 2.71 23.31 33.04
C GLY A 79 2.82 24.83 32.85
N GLY A 80 3.58 25.52 33.70
CA GLY A 80 3.74 26.98 33.70
C GLY A 80 4.83 27.53 32.77
N LEU A 81 5.53 26.69 31.99
CA LEU A 81 6.60 27.13 31.08
C LEU A 81 6.11 27.79 29.78
N HIS A 82 4.85 27.59 29.39
CA HIS A 82 4.25 28.14 28.17
C HIS A 82 5.16 28.11 26.92
N PRO A 83 5.67 26.94 26.51
CA PRO A 83 6.55 26.83 25.37
C PRO A 83 5.86 27.22 24.06
N CYS A 84 6.60 27.88 23.17
CA CYS A 84 6.17 28.19 21.81
C CYS A 84 6.10 26.93 20.95
N ASN A 85 7.08 26.03 21.10
CA ASN A 85 7.15 24.78 20.36
C ASN A 85 7.52 23.63 21.30
N VAL A 86 6.85 22.48 21.15
CA VAL A 86 7.12 21.28 21.95
C VAL A 86 7.22 20.06 21.06
N LEU A 87 8.29 19.30 21.22
CA LEU A 87 8.49 18.03 20.55
C LEU A 87 8.57 16.90 21.58
N MET A 88 7.58 16.01 21.54
CA MET A 88 7.49 14.84 22.41
C MET A 88 8.02 13.61 21.68
N CYS A 89 8.93 12.89 22.32
CA CYS A 89 9.61 11.72 21.76
C CYS A 89 9.44 10.48 22.67
N PRO A 90 8.20 10.07 22.98
CA PRO A 90 7.94 8.95 23.89
C PRO A 90 8.35 7.61 23.29
N HIS A 91 8.30 7.44 21.97
CA HIS A 91 8.65 6.18 21.29
C HIS A 91 10.15 5.85 21.34
N THR A 92 10.99 6.87 21.39
CA THR A 92 12.45 6.76 21.49
C THR A 92 12.92 6.53 22.92
N CYS A 93 12.07 6.74 23.93
CA CYS A 93 12.47 6.72 25.35
C CYS A 93 11.64 5.77 26.23
N VAL A 94 10.40 5.49 25.86
CA VAL A 94 9.46 4.70 26.67
C VAL A 94 9.16 3.40 25.92
N THR A 95 10.08 2.45 26.05
CA THR A 95 9.97 1.10 25.48
C THR A 95 8.88 0.24 26.16
N ASN A 96 8.38 0.69 27.32
CA ASN A 96 7.41 -0.01 28.18
C ASN A 96 6.06 0.71 28.30
N LEU A 97 5.59 1.44 27.29
CA LEU A 97 4.25 2.04 27.33
C LEU A 97 3.18 0.94 27.40
N PRO A 98 2.29 0.95 28.42
CA PRO A 98 1.11 0.10 28.40
C PRO A 98 0.20 0.55 27.26
N LYS A 99 -0.14 -0.38 26.35
CA LYS A 99 -1.04 -0.09 25.22
C LYS A 99 -2.44 0.29 25.77
N PRO A 100 -3.03 1.43 25.38
CA PRO A 100 -4.34 1.81 25.88
C PRO A 100 -5.40 0.83 25.37
N ARG A 101 -6.22 0.32 26.31
CA ARG A 101 -7.35 -0.64 26.17
C ARG A 101 -6.99 -2.13 26.11
N GLN A 102 -6.33 -2.62 27.16
CA GLN A 102 -6.39 -4.06 27.48
C GLN A 102 -7.22 -4.25 28.77
N LYS A 103 -8.44 -4.79 28.63
CA LYS A 103 -9.06 -5.54 29.73
C LYS A 103 -8.16 -6.75 29.96
N GLN A 104 -7.76 -7.01 31.20
CA GLN A 104 -7.03 -8.23 31.56
C GLN A 104 -7.83 -9.45 31.08
N PRO A 105 -7.29 -10.31 30.20
CA PRO A 105 -7.94 -11.55 29.88
C PRO A 105 -7.36 -12.66 30.75
N GLU A 106 -8.25 -13.39 31.41
CA GLU A 106 -8.01 -14.82 31.64
C GLU A 106 -7.53 -15.44 30.32
N ILE A 107 -6.56 -16.34 30.45
CA ILE A 107 -5.78 -16.88 29.34
C ILE A 107 -6.69 -17.73 28.46
N GLY A 108 -7.23 -17.10 27.42
CA GLY A 108 -7.93 -17.76 26.34
C GLY A 108 -6.95 -18.34 25.31
N PRO A 109 -7.34 -19.38 24.55
CA PRO A 109 -6.49 -20.09 23.58
C PRO A 109 -5.85 -19.21 22.49
N ALA A 110 -6.40 -18.01 22.25
CA ALA A 110 -5.88 -17.07 21.25
C ALA A 110 -4.50 -16.48 21.60
N SER A 111 -4.10 -16.48 22.87
CA SER A 111 -2.86 -15.84 23.35
C SER A 111 -1.57 -16.58 22.95
N VAL A 112 -1.67 -17.85 22.54
CA VAL A 112 -0.50 -18.64 22.07
C VAL A 112 -0.07 -18.21 20.66
N MET A 113 -0.95 -17.60 19.86
CA MET A 113 -0.65 -17.30 18.45
C MET A 113 0.16 -16.01 18.22
N VAL A 114 0.15 -15.05 19.16
CA VAL A 114 0.77 -13.72 18.94
C VAL A 114 2.23 -13.65 19.42
N GLY A 115 2.64 -14.51 20.36
CA GLY A 115 3.97 -14.46 20.98
C GLY A 115 5.14 -14.86 20.06
N ASN A 116 4.90 -15.66 19.03
CA ASN A 116 5.97 -16.19 18.17
C ASN A 116 6.32 -15.31 16.96
N LEU A 117 5.58 -14.23 16.72
CA LEU A 117 5.77 -13.37 15.54
C LEU A 117 6.96 -12.40 15.67
N VAL A 118 7.46 -12.17 16.90
CA VAL A 118 8.37 -11.05 17.22
C VAL A 118 9.84 -11.48 17.32
N SER A 119 10.16 -12.78 17.21
CA SER A 119 11.56 -13.27 17.31
C SER A 119 12.21 -13.64 15.98
N GLY A 120 11.59 -13.34 14.83
CA GLY A 120 12.18 -13.56 13.50
C GLY A 120 12.47 -15.03 13.13
N LYS A 121 11.88 -16.00 13.83
CA LYS A 121 12.07 -17.45 13.54
C LYS A 121 10.93 -18.09 12.74
N ARG A 122 9.88 -17.33 12.37
CA ARG A 122 8.77 -17.82 11.54
C ARG A 122 8.10 -16.69 10.77
N ILE A 123 7.61 -17.01 9.58
CA ILE A 123 6.87 -16.11 8.71
C ILE A 123 5.51 -15.78 9.35
N ALA A 124 5.16 -14.51 9.39
CA ALA A 124 3.87 -14.04 9.90
C ALA A 124 2.73 -14.50 8.97
N GLN A 125 1.75 -15.23 9.52
CA GLN A 125 0.55 -15.62 8.80
C GLN A 125 -0.63 -14.81 9.34
N ALA A 126 -1.33 -14.08 8.46
CA ALA A 126 -2.58 -13.40 8.79
C ALA A 126 -3.76 -14.33 8.45
N SER A 127 -4.64 -14.58 9.42
CA SER A 127 -5.93 -15.23 9.19
C SER A 127 -7.08 -14.24 9.42
N GLY A 128 -8.04 -14.23 8.50
CA GLY A 128 -9.24 -13.39 8.60
C GLY A 128 -10.20 -13.88 9.69
N ARG A 129 -11.23 -13.07 9.97
CA ARG A 129 -12.38 -13.53 10.75
C ARG A 129 -12.98 -14.76 10.06
N ASP A 130 -13.25 -15.81 10.82
CA ASP A 130 -14.00 -16.96 10.33
C ASP A 130 -15.44 -16.52 9.99
N LEU A 131 -15.79 -16.58 8.71
CA LEU A 131 -17.06 -16.09 8.17
C LEU A 131 -18.12 -17.21 8.10
N GLY A 132 -17.82 -18.40 8.65
CA GLY A 132 -18.64 -19.61 8.47
C GLY A 132 -18.58 -20.11 7.03
N GLN A 133 -19.08 -21.32 6.74
CA GLN A 133 -19.29 -21.77 5.35
C GLN A 133 -20.59 -21.15 4.81
N THR A 134 -20.57 -20.61 3.59
CA THR A 134 -21.76 -20.05 2.93
C THR A 134 -21.83 -20.69 1.55
N ASP A 135 -22.92 -21.38 1.28
CA ASP A 135 -23.06 -22.39 0.22
C ASP A 135 -22.80 -21.90 -1.22
N ASP A 136 -22.87 -20.60 -1.52
CA ASP A 136 -22.93 -20.11 -2.90
C ASP A 136 -21.58 -19.94 -3.62
N ASN A 137 -20.44 -19.93 -2.91
CA ASN A 137 -19.13 -19.60 -3.51
C ASN A 137 -17.98 -20.53 -3.07
N ASP A 138 -18.25 -21.51 -2.20
CA ASP A 138 -17.27 -22.48 -1.70
C ASP A 138 -16.97 -23.61 -2.72
N GLN A 139 -17.51 -23.53 -3.95
CA GLN A 139 -17.28 -24.52 -5.01
C GLN A 139 -15.84 -24.49 -5.56
N PHE A 140 -15.14 -23.37 -5.47
CA PHE A 140 -13.79 -23.19 -6.03
C PHE A 140 -12.83 -22.69 -4.96
N LEU A 141 -11.72 -23.41 -4.78
CA LEU A 141 -10.68 -23.07 -3.81
C LEU A 141 -9.64 -22.10 -4.39
N PHE A 142 -9.52 -22.05 -5.72
CA PHE A 142 -8.44 -21.33 -6.40
C PHE A 142 -8.98 -20.26 -7.37
N LEU A 143 -8.40 -19.05 -7.33
CA LEU A 143 -8.78 -17.95 -8.23
C LEU A 143 -8.62 -18.30 -9.72
N SER A 144 -7.64 -19.12 -10.07
CA SER A 144 -7.41 -19.60 -11.43
C SER A 144 -8.58 -20.45 -11.94
N GLU A 145 -9.20 -21.25 -11.08
CA GLU A 145 -10.40 -22.05 -11.40
C GLU A 145 -11.63 -21.16 -11.53
N ILE A 146 -11.78 -20.17 -10.66
CA ILE A 146 -12.89 -19.21 -10.75
C ILE A 146 -12.86 -18.46 -12.09
N LEU A 147 -11.68 -18.02 -12.54
CA LEU A 147 -11.54 -17.38 -13.86
C LEU A 147 -11.91 -18.34 -14.99
N GLN A 148 -11.46 -19.60 -14.94
CA GLN A 148 -11.80 -20.61 -15.95
C GLN A 148 -13.31 -20.87 -16.00
N TRP A 149 -13.95 -21.03 -14.83
CA TRP A 149 -15.38 -21.23 -14.72
C TRP A 149 -16.15 -20.04 -15.31
N ARG A 150 -15.80 -18.80 -14.95
CA ARG A 150 -16.44 -17.61 -15.51
C ARG A 150 -16.26 -17.46 -17.01
N ALA A 151 -15.09 -17.81 -17.54
CA ALA A 151 -14.85 -17.79 -18.98
C ALA A 151 -15.73 -18.80 -19.74
N GLN A 152 -16.24 -19.83 -19.07
CA GLN A 152 -17.16 -20.82 -19.64
C GLN A 152 -18.62 -20.45 -19.42
N THR A 153 -18.99 -19.96 -18.23
CA THR A 153 -20.39 -19.70 -17.85
C THR A 153 -20.87 -18.31 -18.25
N THR A 154 -20.00 -17.30 -18.17
CA THR A 154 -20.31 -15.90 -18.47
C THR A 154 -19.20 -15.27 -19.33
N PRO A 155 -18.93 -15.81 -20.54
CA PRO A 155 -17.77 -15.43 -21.34
C PRO A 155 -17.72 -13.94 -21.68
N ASP A 156 -18.87 -13.35 -21.99
CA ASP A 156 -19.01 -11.96 -22.45
C ASP A 156 -19.20 -10.95 -21.29
N HIS A 157 -19.26 -11.44 -20.05
CA HIS A 157 -19.39 -10.56 -18.88
C HIS A 157 -18.12 -9.74 -18.67
N VAL A 158 -18.27 -8.43 -18.54
CA VAL A 158 -17.17 -7.48 -18.35
C VAL A 158 -16.71 -7.47 -16.89
N LEU A 159 -15.45 -7.82 -16.65
CA LEU A 159 -14.85 -7.76 -15.32
C LEU A 159 -14.10 -6.45 -15.08
N TYR A 160 -13.52 -5.89 -16.13
CA TYR A 160 -12.65 -4.73 -16.03
C TYR A 160 -12.91 -3.71 -17.12
N THR A 161 -12.94 -2.44 -16.73
CA THR A 161 -12.99 -1.29 -17.63
C THR A 161 -11.93 -0.29 -17.17
N LEU A 162 -10.95 -0.01 -18.02
CA LEU A 162 -9.85 0.91 -17.73
C LEU A 162 -10.16 2.29 -18.32
N LEU A 163 -10.12 3.33 -17.49
CA LEU A 163 -10.31 4.72 -17.94
C LEU A 163 -8.98 5.40 -18.27
N SER A 164 -9.02 6.28 -19.26
CA SER A 164 -7.95 7.23 -19.59
C SER A 164 -8.14 8.57 -18.87
N SER A 165 -7.13 9.43 -18.86
CA SER A 165 -7.17 10.82 -18.40
C SER A 165 -8.33 11.65 -18.99
N ARG A 166 -8.85 11.27 -20.16
CA ARG A 166 -10.00 11.94 -20.80
C ARG A 166 -11.36 11.48 -20.27
N GLY A 167 -11.41 10.50 -19.36
CA GLY A 167 -12.66 9.87 -18.91
C GLY A 167 -13.24 8.85 -19.88
N ALA A 168 -12.60 8.63 -21.04
CA ALA A 168 -13.01 7.62 -22.00
C ALA A 168 -12.47 6.23 -21.61
N VAL A 169 -13.22 5.19 -21.98
CA VAL A 169 -12.78 3.79 -21.86
C VAL A 169 -11.58 3.56 -22.78
N SER A 170 -10.41 3.36 -22.17
CA SER A 170 -9.16 3.04 -22.85
C SER A 170 -9.14 1.56 -23.25
N ASN A 171 -9.58 0.69 -22.34
CA ASN A 171 -9.61 -0.74 -22.57
C ASN A 171 -10.68 -1.41 -21.70
N SER A 172 -11.13 -2.61 -22.08
CA SER A 172 -12.06 -3.42 -21.30
C SER A 172 -11.72 -4.91 -21.46
N LEU A 173 -11.94 -5.68 -20.39
CA LEU A 173 -11.77 -7.14 -20.41
C LEU A 173 -13.02 -7.84 -19.93
N THR A 174 -13.54 -8.71 -20.80
CA THR A 174 -14.49 -9.76 -20.45
C THR A 174 -13.81 -10.95 -19.78
N CYS A 175 -14.60 -11.81 -19.13
CA CYS A 175 -14.12 -13.07 -18.53
C CYS A 175 -13.31 -13.90 -19.55
N LEU A 176 -13.83 -14.06 -20.77
CA LEU A 176 -13.18 -14.86 -21.80
C LEU A 176 -11.91 -14.20 -22.33
N GLN A 177 -11.89 -12.87 -22.49
CA GLN A 177 -10.70 -12.15 -22.95
C GLN A 177 -9.57 -12.22 -21.92
N LEU A 178 -9.89 -12.04 -20.63
CA LEU A 178 -8.91 -12.18 -19.56
C LEU A 178 -8.34 -13.59 -19.50
N HIS A 179 -9.20 -14.61 -19.54
CA HIS A 179 -8.77 -16.01 -19.56
C HIS A 179 -7.85 -16.32 -20.75
N LYS A 180 -8.23 -15.95 -21.97
CA LYS A 180 -7.41 -16.16 -23.17
C LYS A 180 -6.07 -15.44 -23.11
N ARG A 181 -6.03 -14.24 -22.52
CA ARG A 181 -4.79 -13.48 -22.38
C ARG A 181 -3.87 -14.12 -21.33
N ALA A 182 -4.42 -14.55 -20.21
CA ALA A 182 -3.70 -15.31 -19.19
C ALA A 182 -3.15 -16.64 -19.75
N GLU A 183 -3.92 -17.38 -20.57
CA GLU A 183 -3.42 -18.60 -21.25
C GLU A 183 -2.16 -18.29 -22.09
N ARG A 184 -2.15 -17.20 -22.84
CA ARG A 184 -1.01 -16.82 -23.68
C ARG A 184 0.20 -16.38 -22.86
N VAL A 185 -0.02 -15.70 -21.74
CA VAL A 185 1.06 -15.39 -20.78
C VAL A 185 1.64 -16.68 -20.21
N ALA A 186 0.81 -17.64 -19.84
CA ALA A 186 1.28 -18.94 -19.34
C ALA A 186 2.10 -19.69 -20.40
N ALA A 187 1.68 -19.66 -21.67
CA ALA A 187 2.46 -20.23 -22.77
C ALA A 187 3.84 -19.57 -22.91
N LEU A 188 3.92 -18.23 -22.78
CA LEU A 188 5.20 -17.51 -22.80
C LEU A 188 6.12 -17.98 -21.67
N LEU A 189 5.59 -18.11 -20.44
CA LEU A 189 6.35 -18.56 -19.28
C LEU A 189 6.85 -20.00 -19.43
N MET A 190 6.02 -20.89 -19.95
CA MET A 190 6.39 -22.29 -20.19
C MET A 190 7.42 -22.45 -21.32
N GLU A 191 7.30 -21.68 -22.41
CA GLU A 191 8.20 -21.79 -23.58
C GLU A 191 9.55 -21.07 -23.36
N ARG A 192 9.53 -19.86 -22.78
CA ARG A 192 10.72 -18.99 -22.69
C ARG A 192 11.25 -18.81 -21.28
N GLY A 193 10.42 -19.03 -20.26
CA GLY A 193 10.81 -18.84 -18.87
C GLY A 193 11.61 -20.02 -18.30
N GLY A 194 11.37 -21.25 -18.79
CA GLY A 194 11.99 -22.45 -18.23
C GLY A 194 11.64 -22.67 -16.75
N LEU A 195 10.51 -22.11 -16.32
CA LEU A 195 10.12 -22.03 -14.91
C LEU A 195 9.49 -23.32 -14.40
N GLN A 196 9.68 -23.57 -13.12
CA GLN A 196 9.07 -24.67 -12.37
C GLN A 196 7.89 -24.17 -11.52
N GLU A 197 7.11 -25.12 -11.03
CA GLU A 197 6.08 -24.86 -10.03
C GLU A 197 6.71 -24.19 -8.79
N GLY A 198 6.11 -23.08 -8.35
CA GLY A 198 6.58 -22.31 -7.21
C GLY A 198 7.62 -21.23 -7.54
N ASP A 199 8.13 -21.16 -8.78
CA ASP A 199 9.08 -20.12 -9.16
C ASP A 199 8.45 -18.73 -9.08
N HIS A 200 9.23 -17.77 -8.59
CA HIS A 200 8.80 -16.41 -8.37
C HIS A 200 8.95 -15.56 -9.64
N VAL A 201 7.91 -14.81 -9.99
CA VAL A 201 7.89 -13.96 -11.19
C VAL A 201 7.56 -12.51 -10.82
N ALA A 202 8.51 -11.61 -11.04
CA ALA A 202 8.30 -10.18 -10.81
C ALA A 202 7.51 -9.55 -11.95
N LEU A 203 6.32 -9.02 -11.64
CA LEU A 203 5.42 -8.34 -12.55
C LEU A 203 5.64 -6.83 -12.46
N VAL A 204 6.42 -6.28 -13.39
CA VAL A 204 6.76 -4.86 -13.43
C VAL A 204 5.88 -4.18 -14.48
N TYR A 205 4.68 -3.73 -14.11
CA TYR A 205 3.70 -3.17 -15.05
C TYR A 205 3.14 -1.83 -14.58
N PRO A 206 2.76 -0.92 -15.51
CA PRO A 206 1.92 0.20 -15.14
C PRO A 206 0.54 -0.33 -14.68
N PRO A 207 -0.24 0.45 -13.91
CA PRO A 207 -1.58 0.02 -13.50
C PRO A 207 -2.46 -0.16 -14.74
N GLY A 208 -2.96 -1.37 -14.96
CA GLY A 208 -3.76 -1.67 -16.13
C GLY A 208 -4.10 -3.14 -16.27
N ILE A 209 -4.82 -3.46 -17.34
CA ILE A 209 -5.31 -4.83 -17.60
C ILE A 209 -4.19 -5.83 -17.91
N ASP A 210 -3.03 -5.35 -18.35
CA ASP A 210 -1.86 -6.17 -18.69
C ASP A 210 -1.28 -6.81 -17.43
N LEU A 211 -1.22 -6.06 -16.32
CA LEU A 211 -0.82 -6.55 -15.01
C LEU A 211 -1.74 -7.68 -14.54
N ILE A 212 -3.06 -7.51 -14.70
CA ILE A 212 -4.06 -8.51 -14.30
C ILE A 212 -3.90 -9.78 -15.14
N ALA A 213 -3.76 -9.65 -16.45
CA ALA A 213 -3.54 -10.80 -17.32
C ALA A 213 -2.21 -11.51 -17.02
N ALA A 214 -1.15 -10.77 -16.71
CA ALA A 214 0.14 -11.33 -16.31
C ALA A 214 0.04 -12.12 -15.01
N PHE A 215 -0.66 -11.57 -14.01
CA PHE A 215 -0.92 -12.24 -12.73
C PHE A 215 -1.61 -13.59 -12.91
N TYR A 216 -2.73 -13.64 -13.64
CA TYR A 216 -3.43 -14.91 -13.89
C TYR A 216 -2.63 -15.86 -14.79
N GLY A 217 -1.80 -15.33 -15.68
CA GLY A 217 -0.87 -16.13 -16.47
C GLY A 217 0.18 -16.85 -15.64
N CYS A 218 0.73 -16.20 -14.60
CA CYS A 218 1.61 -16.84 -13.63
C CYS A 218 0.89 -17.99 -12.90
N LEU A 219 -0.33 -17.77 -12.43
CA LEU A 219 -1.12 -18.82 -11.76
C LEU A 219 -1.39 -20.02 -12.69
N TYR A 220 -1.65 -19.77 -13.97
CA TYR A 220 -1.82 -20.81 -14.99
C TYR A 220 -0.53 -21.55 -15.36
N ALA A 221 0.64 -20.94 -15.10
CA ALA A 221 1.94 -21.57 -15.24
C ALA A 221 2.43 -22.27 -13.96
N GLY A 222 1.74 -22.09 -12.82
CA GLY A 222 2.17 -22.60 -11.52
C GLY A 222 3.27 -21.75 -10.85
N CYS A 223 3.50 -20.55 -11.36
CA CYS A 223 4.45 -19.60 -10.80
C CYS A 223 3.78 -18.71 -9.74
N VAL A 224 4.59 -18.15 -8.83
CA VAL A 224 4.14 -17.21 -7.80
C VAL A 224 4.40 -15.77 -8.28
N PRO A 225 3.36 -15.02 -8.68
CA PRO A 225 3.49 -13.64 -9.12
C PRO A 225 3.83 -12.69 -7.97
N ILE A 226 4.58 -11.64 -8.30
CA ILE A 226 5.00 -10.59 -7.37
C ILE A 226 4.79 -9.24 -8.07
N THR A 227 3.85 -8.44 -7.61
CA THR A 227 3.59 -7.14 -8.24
C THR A 227 4.59 -6.08 -7.81
N VAL A 228 5.21 -5.43 -8.79
CA VAL A 228 6.25 -4.43 -8.54
C VAL A 228 5.93 -3.16 -9.32
N ARG A 229 6.00 -2.02 -8.63
CA ARG A 229 5.83 -0.71 -9.27
C ARG A 229 6.98 -0.48 -10.28
N PRO A 230 6.69 -0.09 -11.52
CA PRO A 230 7.72 0.16 -12.51
C PRO A 230 8.57 1.38 -12.14
N PRO A 231 9.85 1.42 -12.56
CA PRO A 231 10.69 2.57 -12.31
C PRO A 231 10.17 3.77 -13.11
N HIS A 232 10.30 4.97 -12.54
CA HIS A 232 9.82 6.19 -13.17
C HIS A 232 10.83 6.66 -14.23
N PRO A 233 10.43 6.91 -15.49
CA PRO A 233 11.36 7.24 -16.58
C PRO A 233 12.26 8.44 -16.28
N GLN A 234 11.73 9.47 -15.63
CA GLN A 234 12.48 10.69 -15.30
C GLN A 234 13.41 10.54 -14.08
N ASN A 235 13.16 9.54 -13.24
CA ASN A 235 13.83 9.34 -11.95
C ASN A 235 14.33 7.89 -11.82
N ILE A 236 14.88 7.35 -12.90
CA ILE A 236 15.26 5.94 -12.96
C ILE A 236 16.36 5.61 -11.93
N SER A 237 17.30 6.52 -11.70
CA SER A 237 18.41 6.35 -10.76
C SER A 237 17.95 6.16 -9.31
N THR A 238 16.81 6.74 -8.93
CA THR A 238 16.26 6.64 -7.57
C THR A 238 15.19 5.57 -7.43
N THR A 239 14.46 5.25 -8.50
CA THR A 239 13.32 4.31 -8.46
C THR A 239 13.67 2.87 -8.86
N LEU A 240 14.63 2.67 -9.78
CA LEU A 240 15.08 1.34 -10.19
C LEU A 240 15.70 0.51 -9.06
N PRO A 241 16.47 1.09 -8.10
CA PRO A 241 17.00 0.32 -6.97
C PRO A 241 15.92 -0.39 -6.15
N THR A 242 14.72 0.18 -6.01
CA THR A 242 13.62 -0.49 -5.30
C THR A 242 13.11 -1.72 -6.05
N VAL A 243 13.00 -1.63 -7.39
CA VAL A 243 12.62 -2.77 -8.24
C VAL A 243 13.68 -3.87 -8.12
N LYS A 244 14.96 -3.51 -8.20
CA LYS A 244 16.08 -4.44 -8.01
C LYS A 244 15.98 -5.17 -6.67
N MET A 245 15.81 -4.41 -5.59
CA MET A 245 15.76 -4.95 -4.24
C MET A 245 14.62 -5.96 -4.08
N ILE A 246 13.43 -5.70 -4.65
CA ILE A 246 12.31 -6.66 -4.61
C ILE A 246 12.65 -7.92 -5.42
N VAL A 247 13.21 -7.76 -6.63
CA VAL A 247 13.63 -8.89 -7.49
C VAL A 247 14.66 -9.78 -6.78
N GLU A 248 15.64 -9.19 -6.09
CA GLU A 248 16.68 -9.91 -5.36
C GLU A 248 16.14 -10.59 -4.09
N VAL A 249 15.39 -9.87 -3.25
CA VAL A 249 14.83 -10.42 -1.99
C VAL A 249 13.83 -11.53 -2.26
N SER A 250 13.08 -11.41 -3.36
CA SER A 250 12.15 -12.45 -3.78
C SER A 250 12.82 -13.60 -4.52
N HIS A 251 14.10 -13.55 -4.89
CA HIS A 251 14.71 -14.55 -5.77
C HIS A 251 13.88 -14.80 -7.03
N SER A 252 13.38 -13.72 -7.66
CA SER A 252 12.57 -13.84 -8.87
C SER A 252 13.36 -14.53 -9.98
N ALA A 253 12.80 -15.61 -10.53
CA ALA A 253 13.39 -16.36 -11.65
C ALA A 253 13.25 -15.61 -12.98
N CYS A 254 12.28 -14.70 -13.08
CA CYS A 254 12.03 -13.89 -14.27
C CYS A 254 11.37 -12.55 -13.90
N VAL A 255 11.60 -11.51 -14.72
CA VAL A 255 10.82 -10.27 -14.72
C VAL A 255 9.93 -10.22 -15.95
N MET A 256 8.63 -9.98 -15.76
CA MET A 256 7.68 -9.76 -16.85
C MET A 256 7.25 -8.30 -16.91
N THR A 257 7.16 -7.76 -18.12
CA THR A 257 6.78 -6.37 -18.34
C THR A 257 6.29 -6.10 -19.77
N THR A 258 6.02 -4.84 -20.10
CA THR A 258 5.67 -4.35 -21.44
C THR A 258 6.92 -4.00 -22.25
N ALA A 259 6.84 -3.90 -23.58
CA ALA A 259 8.01 -3.55 -24.39
C ALA A 259 8.59 -2.17 -24.03
N VAL A 260 7.74 -1.23 -23.59
CA VAL A 260 8.15 0.11 -23.16
C VAL A 260 9.05 0.05 -21.93
N ILE A 261 8.64 -0.67 -20.89
CA ILE A 261 9.45 -0.81 -19.67
C ILE A 261 10.66 -1.71 -19.92
N CYS A 262 10.55 -2.74 -20.76
CA CYS A 262 11.70 -3.53 -21.23
C CYS A 262 12.81 -2.63 -21.79
N LYS A 263 12.46 -1.65 -22.63
CA LYS A 263 13.42 -0.67 -23.16
C LYS A 263 13.98 0.23 -22.06
N LEU A 264 13.14 0.66 -21.11
CA LEU A 264 13.57 1.48 -19.97
C LEU A 264 14.60 0.76 -19.09
N LEU A 265 14.34 -0.51 -18.76
CA LEU A 265 15.24 -1.36 -17.97
C LEU A 265 16.57 -1.64 -18.69
N ARG A 266 16.61 -1.56 -20.01
CA ARG A 266 17.83 -1.74 -20.84
C ARG A 266 18.48 -0.42 -21.25
N SER A 267 18.01 0.72 -20.73
CA SER A 267 18.58 2.03 -21.02
C SER A 267 19.98 2.20 -20.41
N LYS A 268 20.77 3.13 -20.96
CA LYS A 268 22.11 3.45 -20.43
C LYS A 268 22.06 3.89 -18.96
N GLU A 269 21.04 4.65 -18.59
CA GLU A 269 20.83 5.13 -17.22
C GLU A 269 20.50 3.97 -16.27
N ALA A 270 19.67 3.01 -16.70
CA ALA A 270 19.40 1.79 -15.93
C ALA A 270 20.68 0.97 -15.70
N MET A 271 21.47 0.77 -16.75
CA MET A 271 22.75 0.06 -16.70
C MET A 271 23.80 0.75 -15.82
N ALA A 272 23.73 2.09 -15.70
CA ALA A 272 24.60 2.86 -14.81
C ALA A 272 24.13 2.82 -13.34
N THR A 273 22.83 2.62 -13.11
CA THR A 273 22.23 2.60 -11.77
C THR A 273 22.35 1.23 -11.10
N VAL A 274 22.14 0.16 -11.88
CA VAL A 274 22.10 -1.21 -11.39
C VAL A 274 22.93 -2.11 -12.31
N ASP A 275 23.78 -2.98 -11.74
CA ASP A 275 24.41 -4.04 -12.52
C ASP A 275 23.36 -5.07 -12.98
N ILE A 276 22.97 -4.99 -14.26
CA ILE A 276 21.96 -5.83 -14.89
C ILE A 276 22.50 -7.24 -15.21
N ARG A 277 23.80 -7.50 -15.09
CA ARG A 277 24.37 -8.84 -15.39
C ARG A 277 23.82 -9.95 -14.50
N ASN A 278 23.39 -9.62 -13.29
CA ASN A 278 22.75 -10.55 -12.34
C ASN A 278 21.21 -10.44 -12.36
N TRP A 279 20.64 -9.70 -13.30
CA TRP A 279 19.20 -9.56 -13.43
C TRP A 279 18.61 -10.84 -14.05
N PRO A 280 17.50 -11.38 -13.51
CA PRO A 280 16.84 -12.52 -14.14
C PRO A 280 16.32 -12.16 -15.54
N PRO A 281 16.06 -13.13 -16.43
CA PRO A 281 15.56 -12.85 -17.77
C PRO A 281 14.33 -11.94 -17.74
N VAL A 282 14.35 -10.88 -18.57
CA VAL A 282 13.21 -9.96 -18.74
C VAL A 282 12.41 -10.38 -19.96
N LEU A 283 11.15 -10.77 -19.76
CA LEU A 283 10.21 -11.16 -20.79
C LEU A 283 9.21 -10.04 -21.06
N ASP A 284 9.06 -9.64 -22.33
CA ASP A 284 8.00 -8.75 -22.75
C ASP A 284 6.70 -9.53 -23.01
N THR A 285 5.56 -8.87 -22.77
CA THR A 285 4.22 -9.43 -22.95
C THR A 285 3.43 -8.74 -24.06
N ASP A 286 4.11 -7.98 -24.91
CA ASP A 286 3.50 -7.37 -26.09
C ASP A 286 3.53 -8.36 -27.27
N ASP A 287 4.54 -9.26 -27.33
CA ASP A 287 4.62 -10.38 -28.28
C ASP A 287 4.29 -11.74 -27.63
N LEU A 288 3.01 -11.92 -27.27
CA LEU A 288 2.55 -13.18 -26.67
C LEU A 288 2.43 -14.32 -27.71
N PRO A 289 2.82 -15.55 -27.35
CA PRO A 289 2.61 -16.71 -28.21
C PRO A 289 1.15 -16.87 -28.64
N LYS A 290 0.95 -17.21 -29.92
CA LYS A 290 -0.39 -17.48 -30.47
C LYS A 290 -0.91 -18.85 -30.06
N LYS A 291 -0.01 -19.78 -29.74
CA LYS A 291 -0.35 -21.14 -29.30
C LYS A 291 -0.78 -21.11 -27.83
N LYS A 292 -1.79 -21.91 -27.51
CA LYS A 292 -2.20 -22.16 -26.13
C LYS A 292 -1.19 -23.09 -25.45
N PRO A 293 -1.01 -22.99 -24.13
CA PRO A 293 -0.27 -23.99 -23.39
C PRO A 293 -1.02 -25.33 -23.48
N PRO A 294 -0.31 -26.47 -23.59
CA PRO A 294 -0.94 -27.78 -23.74
C PRO A 294 -1.76 -28.18 -22.51
N VAL A 295 -1.29 -27.81 -21.31
CA VAL A 295 -1.95 -28.07 -20.03
C VAL A 295 -1.74 -26.87 -19.13
N LEU A 296 -2.82 -26.35 -18.54
CA LEU A 296 -2.74 -25.33 -17.49
C LEU A 296 -2.42 -25.99 -16.16
N TYR A 297 -1.58 -25.33 -15.36
CA TYR A 297 -1.29 -25.76 -14.00
C TYR A 297 -2.57 -25.75 -13.14
N LYS A 298 -2.74 -26.80 -12.33
CA LYS A 298 -3.84 -26.94 -11.39
C LYS A 298 -3.25 -27.05 -9.98
N PRO A 299 -3.39 -26.01 -9.14
CA PRO A 299 -2.91 -26.09 -7.77
C PRO A 299 -3.66 -27.17 -7.00
N THR A 300 -2.93 -27.95 -6.21
CA THR A 300 -3.48 -29.03 -5.37
C THR A 300 -3.46 -28.68 -3.89
N ASN A 301 -2.59 -27.74 -3.49
CA ASN A 301 -2.41 -27.33 -2.10
C ASN A 301 -2.97 -25.91 -1.86
N PRO A 302 -4.08 -25.75 -1.11
CA PRO A 302 -4.64 -24.43 -0.78
C PRO A 302 -3.75 -23.61 0.18
N ASP A 303 -2.82 -24.24 0.91
CA ASP A 303 -1.83 -23.54 1.74
C ASP A 303 -0.58 -23.13 0.95
N GLY A 304 -0.48 -23.54 -0.32
CA GLY A 304 0.55 -23.06 -1.25
C GLY A 304 0.41 -21.56 -1.55
N LEU A 305 1.53 -20.94 -1.96
CA LEU A 305 1.58 -19.51 -2.26
C LEU A 305 0.79 -19.18 -3.53
N ALA A 306 -0.14 -18.23 -3.41
CA ALA A 306 -0.84 -17.63 -4.52
C ALA A 306 -0.06 -16.43 -5.09
N TYR A 307 0.55 -15.61 -4.23
CA TYR A 307 1.39 -14.47 -4.62
C TYR A 307 2.24 -13.96 -3.44
N LEU A 308 3.19 -13.07 -3.70
CA LEU A 308 3.90 -12.32 -2.66
C LEU A 308 3.63 -10.83 -2.78
N ASP A 309 3.30 -10.22 -1.63
CA ASP A 309 3.21 -8.78 -1.48
C ASP A 309 4.52 -8.23 -0.91
N PHE A 310 4.95 -7.06 -1.39
CA PHE A 310 6.07 -6.36 -0.80
C PHE A 310 5.63 -5.01 -0.26
N SER A 311 6.03 -4.73 0.98
CA SER A 311 5.78 -3.45 1.62
C SER A 311 7.04 -2.97 2.32
N VAL A 312 7.26 -1.66 2.30
CA VAL A 312 8.35 -1.04 3.06
C VAL A 312 7.83 -0.78 4.47
N SER A 313 8.51 -1.34 5.46
CA SER A 313 8.19 -1.11 6.86
C SER A 313 8.46 0.34 7.26
N THR A 314 7.92 0.76 8.40
CA THR A 314 8.22 2.08 8.98
C THR A 314 9.69 2.26 9.35
N THR A 315 10.46 1.16 9.42
CA THR A 315 11.92 1.18 9.64
C THR A 315 12.72 1.22 8.33
N GLY A 316 12.04 1.33 7.18
CA GLY A 316 12.67 1.34 5.85
C GLY A 316 13.06 -0.05 5.34
N MET A 317 12.78 -1.12 6.09
CA MET A 317 13.08 -2.49 5.66
C MET A 317 12.00 -2.99 4.72
N LEU A 318 12.42 -3.64 3.63
CA LEU A 318 11.50 -4.29 2.71
C LEU A 318 11.02 -5.62 3.32
N ALA A 319 9.70 -5.77 3.50
CA ALA A 319 9.08 -6.97 4.04
C ALA A 319 8.23 -7.65 2.96
N GLY A 320 8.52 -8.94 2.71
CA GLY A 320 7.71 -9.81 1.88
C GLY A 320 6.60 -10.47 2.70
N VAL A 321 5.36 -10.38 2.21
CA VAL A 321 4.16 -10.99 2.79
C VAL A 321 3.74 -12.14 1.90
N GLN A 322 3.77 -13.35 2.46
CA GLN A 322 3.37 -14.57 1.79
C GLN A 322 1.86 -14.74 1.82
N MET A 323 1.22 -14.78 0.65
CA MET A 323 -0.23 -14.92 0.53
C MET A 323 -0.56 -16.28 -0.06
N SER A 324 -1.10 -17.19 0.76
CA SER A 324 -1.55 -18.52 0.30
C SER A 324 -2.89 -18.43 -0.44
N HIS A 325 -3.23 -19.46 -1.24
CA HIS A 325 -4.53 -19.51 -1.90
C HIS A 325 -5.71 -19.41 -0.93
N ASN A 326 -5.61 -20.08 0.23
CA ASN A 326 -6.62 -19.98 1.28
C ASN A 326 -6.73 -18.56 1.85
N ALA A 327 -5.59 -17.90 2.14
CA ALA A 327 -5.60 -16.51 2.62
C ALA A 327 -6.22 -15.56 1.59
N VAL A 328 -5.94 -15.77 0.30
CA VAL A 328 -6.52 -15.00 -0.80
C VAL A 328 -8.03 -15.22 -0.92
N GLY A 329 -8.48 -16.47 -0.87
CA GLY A 329 -9.90 -16.81 -0.89
C GLY A 329 -10.65 -16.17 0.27
N ALA A 330 -10.11 -16.29 1.49
CA ALA A 330 -10.67 -15.67 2.69
C ALA A 330 -10.72 -14.14 2.60
N PHE A 331 -9.67 -13.51 2.05
CA PHE A 331 -9.64 -12.05 1.90
C PHE A 331 -10.67 -11.59 0.86
N CYS A 332 -10.72 -12.20 -0.32
CA CYS A 332 -11.70 -11.86 -1.35
C CYS A 332 -13.13 -12.09 -0.86
N ARG A 333 -13.36 -13.17 -0.09
CA ARG A 333 -14.66 -13.46 0.53
C ARG A 333 -15.07 -12.41 1.53
N SER A 334 -14.15 -11.99 2.40
CA SER A 334 -14.39 -10.92 3.38
C SER A 334 -14.77 -9.61 2.68
N VAL A 335 -14.04 -9.22 1.64
CA VAL A 335 -14.36 -8.03 0.82
C VAL A 335 -15.71 -8.20 0.13
N LYS A 336 -15.98 -9.35 -0.48
CA LYS A 336 -17.25 -9.64 -1.15
C LYS A 336 -18.45 -9.45 -0.21
N LEU A 337 -18.39 -10.04 0.99
CA LEU A 337 -19.47 -9.95 1.97
C LEU A 337 -19.60 -8.54 2.53
N GLN A 338 -18.48 -7.93 2.91
CA GLN A 338 -18.51 -6.61 3.53
C GLN A 338 -19.06 -5.55 2.56
N CYS A 339 -18.60 -5.53 1.30
CA CYS A 339 -19.07 -4.56 0.30
C CYS A 339 -20.31 -5.02 -0.47
N GLU A 340 -20.93 -6.14 -0.12
CA GLU A 340 -22.08 -6.71 -0.86
C GLU A 340 -21.83 -6.82 -2.37
N LEU A 341 -20.70 -7.42 -2.76
CA LEU A 341 -20.29 -7.55 -4.16
C LEU A 341 -20.99 -8.75 -4.83
N TYR A 342 -21.58 -8.50 -5.99
CA TYR A 342 -22.25 -9.50 -6.83
C TYR A 342 -22.12 -9.11 -8.32
N PRO A 343 -22.42 -10.00 -9.28
CA PRO A 343 -22.08 -9.79 -10.68
C PRO A 343 -22.59 -8.50 -11.35
N SER A 344 -23.74 -7.97 -10.91
CA SER A 344 -24.29 -6.72 -11.44
C SER A 344 -23.85 -5.46 -10.67
N ARG A 345 -22.90 -5.57 -9.73
CA ARG A 345 -22.27 -4.41 -9.08
C ARG A 345 -21.17 -3.83 -9.95
N GLU A 346 -21.07 -2.51 -9.94
CA GLU A 346 -19.94 -1.77 -10.49
C GLU A 346 -19.19 -1.08 -9.35
N VAL A 347 -17.86 -1.15 -9.38
CA VAL A 347 -16.99 -0.58 -8.35
C VAL A 347 -15.90 0.25 -9.02
N ALA A 348 -15.76 1.52 -8.62
CA ALA A 348 -14.71 2.40 -9.14
C ALA A 348 -13.49 2.35 -8.23
N ILE A 349 -12.34 1.98 -8.77
CA ILE A 349 -11.11 1.79 -7.99
C ILE A 349 -10.04 2.75 -8.49
N CYS A 350 -9.61 3.66 -7.60
CA CYS A 350 -8.49 4.57 -7.81
C CYS A 350 -7.44 4.38 -6.72
N LEU A 351 -6.70 3.28 -6.84
CA LEU A 351 -5.65 2.84 -5.92
C LEU A 351 -4.47 2.29 -6.72
N ASP A 352 -3.29 2.29 -6.13
CA ASP A 352 -2.13 1.61 -6.71
C ASP A 352 -2.27 0.07 -6.58
N PRO A 353 -2.07 -0.71 -7.66
CA PRO A 353 -2.29 -2.16 -7.66
C PRO A 353 -1.04 -2.96 -7.30
N TYR A 354 -0.15 -2.44 -6.45
CA TYR A 354 1.17 -3.06 -6.23
C TYR A 354 1.30 -3.82 -4.92
N CYS A 355 0.48 -3.52 -3.92
CA CYS A 355 0.44 -4.28 -2.68
C CYS A 355 -0.87 -4.12 -1.91
N GLY A 356 -1.15 -5.06 -1.01
CA GLY A 356 -2.22 -4.98 -0.03
C GLY A 356 -3.61 -4.83 -0.67
N LEU A 357 -4.46 -3.98 -0.07
CA LEU A 357 -5.86 -3.85 -0.49
C LEU A 357 -6.01 -3.35 -1.94
N GLY A 358 -5.14 -2.43 -2.39
CA GLY A 358 -5.16 -1.92 -3.75
C GLY A 358 -4.96 -3.06 -4.76
N PHE A 359 -3.96 -3.90 -4.55
CA PHE A 359 -3.73 -5.08 -5.38
C PHE A 359 -4.92 -6.06 -5.35
N VAL A 360 -5.44 -6.39 -4.17
CA VAL A 360 -6.55 -7.33 -4.02
C VAL A 360 -7.82 -6.85 -4.74
N LEU A 361 -8.16 -5.57 -4.62
CA LEU A 361 -9.32 -4.98 -5.31
C LEU A 361 -9.14 -4.96 -6.83
N TRP A 362 -7.95 -4.60 -7.31
CA TRP A 362 -7.67 -4.54 -8.76
C TRP A 362 -7.63 -5.92 -9.40
N CYS A 363 -6.91 -6.87 -8.80
CA CYS A 363 -6.56 -8.11 -9.49
C CYS A 363 -7.47 -9.28 -9.12
N LEU A 364 -8.01 -9.33 -7.89
CA LEU A 364 -8.58 -10.56 -7.34
C LEU A 364 -10.11 -10.49 -7.16
N CYS A 365 -10.61 -9.39 -6.59
CA CYS A 365 -12.01 -9.29 -6.16
C CYS A 365 -13.03 -9.36 -7.30
N SER A 366 -12.75 -8.78 -8.47
CA SER A 366 -13.68 -8.83 -9.63
C SER A 366 -13.83 -10.24 -10.14
N VAL A 367 -12.72 -10.97 -10.29
CA VAL A 367 -12.76 -12.37 -10.70
C VAL A 367 -13.42 -13.23 -9.62
N TYR A 368 -13.15 -13.00 -8.34
CA TYR A 368 -13.76 -13.78 -7.26
C TYR A 368 -15.29 -13.56 -7.19
N SER A 369 -15.73 -12.30 -7.17
CA SER A 369 -17.15 -11.95 -6.91
C SER A 369 -17.99 -11.82 -8.18
N GLY A 370 -17.34 -11.60 -9.32
CA GLY A 370 -17.98 -11.39 -10.63
C GLY A 370 -18.42 -9.95 -10.89
N HIS A 371 -18.21 -9.02 -9.95
CA HIS A 371 -18.57 -7.61 -10.15
C HIS A 371 -17.65 -6.96 -11.20
N GLN A 372 -18.13 -5.86 -11.80
CA GLN A 372 -17.34 -5.08 -12.73
C GLN A 372 -16.50 -4.03 -11.99
N SER A 373 -15.20 -4.01 -12.26
CA SER A 373 -14.28 -3.01 -11.74
C SER A 373 -13.93 -1.96 -12.79
N ILE A 374 -14.22 -0.70 -12.47
CA ILE A 374 -13.83 0.47 -13.23
C ILE A 374 -12.48 0.95 -12.67
N LEU A 375 -11.41 0.70 -13.41
CA LEU A 375 -10.04 0.94 -13.01
C LEU A 375 -9.62 2.35 -13.43
N ILE A 376 -9.17 3.13 -12.47
CA ILE A 376 -8.69 4.51 -12.66
C ILE A 376 -7.27 4.57 -12.11
N PRO A 377 -6.23 4.42 -12.97
CA PRO A 377 -4.85 4.56 -12.54
C PRO A 377 -4.63 5.93 -11.86
N PRO A 378 -4.04 5.99 -10.66
CA PRO A 378 -3.78 7.27 -10.00
C PRO A 378 -2.96 8.26 -10.82
N VAL A 379 -2.06 7.77 -11.69
CA VAL A 379 -1.26 8.59 -12.61
C VAL A 379 -2.12 9.41 -13.59
N GLU A 380 -3.32 8.94 -13.96
CA GLU A 380 -4.21 9.68 -14.85
C GLU A 380 -4.77 10.95 -14.18
N LEU A 381 -4.80 10.97 -12.83
CA LEU A 381 -5.25 12.13 -12.06
C LEU A 381 -4.24 13.28 -12.07
N GLU A 382 -2.96 13.00 -12.33
CA GLU A 382 -1.96 14.07 -12.49
C GLU A 382 -2.28 14.96 -13.68
N SER A 383 -2.84 14.37 -14.75
CA SER A 383 -3.28 15.10 -15.94
C SER A 383 -4.71 15.63 -15.79
N ASN A 384 -5.60 14.90 -15.11
CA ASN A 384 -6.98 15.29 -14.90
C ASN A 384 -7.46 14.98 -13.47
N PRO A 385 -7.29 15.92 -12.52
CA PRO A 385 -7.69 15.71 -11.13
C PRO A 385 -9.19 15.47 -10.93
N ALA A 386 -10.04 15.85 -11.89
CA ALA A 386 -11.48 15.64 -11.80
C ALA A 386 -11.91 14.24 -12.26
N LEU A 387 -11.02 13.46 -12.89
CA LEU A 387 -11.34 12.18 -13.53
C LEU A 387 -12.08 11.22 -12.61
N TRP A 388 -11.60 11.02 -11.38
CA TRP A 388 -12.21 10.07 -10.45
C TRP A 388 -13.64 10.48 -10.08
N LEU A 389 -13.88 11.74 -9.73
CA LEU A 389 -15.23 12.23 -9.41
C LEU A 389 -16.16 12.23 -10.63
N LEU A 390 -15.64 12.60 -11.80
CA LEU A 390 -16.40 12.54 -13.05
C LEU A 390 -16.79 11.11 -13.38
N ALA A 391 -15.87 10.15 -13.26
CA ALA A 391 -16.16 8.74 -13.49
C ALA A 391 -17.23 8.22 -12.53
N VAL A 392 -17.09 8.48 -11.22
CA VAL A 392 -18.09 8.08 -10.21
C VAL A 392 -19.46 8.70 -10.51
N SER A 393 -19.50 9.98 -10.91
CA SER A 393 -20.75 10.68 -11.22
C SER A 393 -21.41 10.22 -12.53
N GLN A 394 -20.65 10.19 -13.63
CA GLN A 394 -21.17 9.89 -14.96
C GLN A 394 -21.60 8.44 -15.08
N LEU A 395 -20.80 7.52 -14.52
CA LEU A 395 -21.11 6.09 -14.51
C LEU A 395 -22.06 5.70 -13.36
N ARG A 396 -22.42 6.65 -12.49
CA ARG A 396 -23.33 6.46 -11.34
C ARG A 396 -22.91 5.31 -10.44
N VAL A 397 -21.60 5.22 -10.20
CA VAL A 397 -21.01 4.15 -9.42
C VAL A 397 -21.34 4.37 -7.94
N ARG A 398 -21.94 3.36 -7.31
CA ARG A 398 -22.32 3.41 -5.90
C ARG A 398 -21.12 3.30 -4.96
N ASP A 399 -20.21 2.39 -5.29
CA ASP A 399 -19.13 1.95 -4.41
C ASP A 399 -17.78 2.32 -5.03
N THR A 400 -16.95 3.06 -4.28
CA THR A 400 -15.62 3.45 -4.76
C THR A 400 -14.54 3.32 -3.69
N PHE A 401 -13.34 3.00 -4.15
CA PHE A 401 -12.14 2.86 -3.34
C PHE A 401 -11.07 3.82 -3.81
N CYS A 402 -10.54 4.62 -2.89
CA CYS A 402 -9.45 5.56 -3.18
C CYS A 402 -8.52 5.73 -1.98
N SER A 403 -7.32 6.25 -2.25
CA SER A 403 -6.35 6.60 -1.20
C SER A 403 -6.61 8.02 -0.70
N TYR A 404 -6.09 8.35 0.48
CA TYR A 404 -6.15 9.72 0.99
C TYR A 404 -5.47 10.71 0.04
N SER A 405 -4.35 10.34 -0.56
CA SER A 405 -3.64 11.16 -1.54
C SER A 405 -4.49 11.44 -2.78
N VAL A 406 -5.27 10.46 -3.25
CA VAL A 406 -6.23 10.66 -4.36
C VAL A 406 -7.32 11.65 -3.96
N MET A 407 -7.91 11.49 -2.77
CA MET A 407 -8.92 12.43 -2.27
C MET A 407 -8.35 13.86 -2.14
N GLU A 408 -7.13 13.99 -1.62
CA GLU A 408 -6.45 15.27 -1.47
C GLU A 408 -6.15 15.92 -2.83
N LEU A 409 -5.62 15.15 -3.79
CA LEU A 409 -5.34 15.61 -5.14
C LEU A 409 -6.61 16.11 -5.83
N CYS A 410 -7.70 15.34 -5.73
CA CYS A 410 -9.00 15.73 -6.28
C CYS A 410 -9.48 17.01 -5.59
N THR A 411 -9.61 17.03 -4.26
CA THR A 411 -10.13 18.21 -3.52
C THR A 411 -9.35 19.50 -3.78
N LYS A 412 -8.02 19.43 -3.86
CA LYS A 412 -7.17 20.58 -4.24
C LYS A 412 -7.37 20.99 -5.69
N GLY A 413 -7.37 20.04 -6.63
CA GLY A 413 -7.53 20.31 -8.06
C GLY A 413 -8.91 20.87 -8.43
N LEU A 414 -9.96 20.43 -7.72
CA LEU A 414 -11.35 20.83 -7.97
C LEU A 414 -11.64 22.27 -7.55
N GLY A 415 -10.91 22.83 -6.57
CA GLY A 415 -11.08 24.23 -6.16
C GLY A 415 -10.96 25.21 -7.33
N LEU A 416 -10.14 24.87 -8.33
CA LEU A 416 -9.94 25.65 -9.56
C LEU A 416 -11.00 25.40 -10.64
N GLN A 417 -11.77 24.31 -10.54
CA GLN A 417 -12.71 23.85 -11.57
C GLN A 417 -14.18 23.84 -11.11
N THR A 418 -14.45 24.33 -9.89
CA THR A 418 -15.76 24.26 -9.24
C THR A 418 -16.91 24.78 -10.11
N GLU A 419 -16.70 25.86 -10.87
CA GLU A 419 -17.73 26.44 -11.76
C GLU A 419 -18.00 25.58 -13.01
N ALA A 420 -16.96 25.02 -13.64
CA ALA A 420 -17.12 24.12 -14.79
C ALA A 420 -17.78 22.79 -14.39
N LEU A 421 -17.50 22.34 -13.16
CA LEU A 421 -18.07 21.14 -12.57
C LEU A 421 -19.52 21.32 -12.17
N LYS A 422 -19.97 22.49 -11.69
CA LYS A 422 -21.40 22.77 -11.45
C LYS A 422 -22.27 22.62 -12.70
N VAL A 423 -21.71 22.89 -13.88
CA VAL A 423 -22.41 22.77 -15.17
C VAL A 423 -22.42 21.32 -15.67
N SER A 424 -21.37 20.54 -15.38
CA SER A 424 -21.21 19.15 -15.86
C SER A 424 -21.74 18.09 -14.90
N LEU A 425 -21.74 18.37 -13.59
CA LEU A 425 -22.39 17.58 -12.55
C LEU A 425 -23.84 18.04 -12.44
N VAL A 426 -24.76 17.27 -13.03
CA VAL A 426 -26.20 17.46 -12.83
C VAL A 426 -26.48 17.55 -11.31
N PRO A 427 -27.24 18.55 -10.83
CA PRO A 427 -27.48 18.75 -9.41
C PRO A 427 -28.41 17.68 -8.86
N ARG A 428 -27.85 16.52 -8.48
CA ARG A 428 -28.49 15.50 -7.62
C ARG A 428 -27.50 14.89 -6.63
N LEU A 429 -26.53 15.67 -6.18
CA LEU A 429 -25.69 15.39 -5.02
C LEU A 429 -26.50 15.59 -3.72
N GLY A 430 -27.58 14.83 -3.57
CA GLY A 430 -28.48 14.84 -2.41
C GLY A 430 -28.20 13.69 -1.43
N SER A 431 -27.16 12.89 -1.65
CA SER A 431 -26.92 11.67 -0.90
C SER A 431 -25.62 11.72 -0.11
N LYS A 432 -25.71 11.34 1.16
CA LYS A 432 -24.61 11.38 2.14
C LYS A 432 -23.53 10.36 1.77
N LEU A 433 -22.29 10.85 1.64
CA LEU A 433 -21.10 10.01 1.59
C LEU A 433 -20.96 9.30 2.94
N ARG A 434 -21.18 7.97 2.98
CA ARG A 434 -20.93 7.19 4.20
C ARG A 434 -19.49 6.68 4.16
N GLN A 435 -18.62 7.35 4.92
CA GLN A 435 -17.23 6.96 5.10
C GLN A 435 -17.15 5.76 6.05
N THR A 436 -16.53 4.66 5.60
CA THR A 436 -16.16 3.55 6.49
C THR A 436 -14.64 3.42 6.46
N ARG A 437 -14.00 3.22 7.61
CA ARG A 437 -12.53 3.18 7.72
C ARG A 437 -12.07 1.74 7.77
N LEU A 438 -11.28 1.29 6.79
CA LEU A 438 -10.58 0.01 6.80
C LEU A 438 -9.07 0.30 6.76
N GLY A 439 -8.49 0.60 7.92
CA GLY A 439 -7.07 0.94 8.03
C GLY A 439 -6.72 2.29 7.35
N PRO A 440 -5.59 2.40 6.59
CA PRO A 440 -5.20 3.64 5.91
C PRO A 440 -6.01 3.94 4.64
N PHE A 441 -6.94 3.06 4.25
CA PHE A 441 -7.78 3.20 3.05
C PHE A 441 -9.20 3.64 3.40
N TYR A 442 -9.78 4.51 2.57
CA TYR A 442 -11.16 5.00 2.75
C TYR A 442 -12.13 4.23 1.86
N TRP A 443 -13.27 3.93 2.47
CA TRP A 443 -14.47 3.40 1.84
C TRP A 443 -15.46 4.55 1.69
N GLY A 444 -15.97 4.80 0.48
CA GLY A 444 -17.02 5.78 0.24
C GLY A 444 -18.25 5.13 -0.38
N PHE A 445 -19.37 5.11 0.35
CA PHE A 445 -20.69 4.88 -0.25
C PHE A 445 -21.24 6.17 -0.81
N TRP A 446 -21.65 6.16 -2.07
CA TRP A 446 -22.59 7.13 -2.62
C TRP A 446 -23.99 6.51 -2.58
N PHE A 447 -24.91 7.15 -1.85
CA PHE A 447 -26.32 6.72 -1.81
C PHE A 447 -27.13 7.27 -2.98
#